data_AF-A0A0P8A510-F1
#
_entry.id   AF-A0A0P8A510-F1
#
_cell.length_a   1.000
_cell.length_b   1.000
_cell.length_c   1.000
_cell.angle_alpha   90.00
_cell.angle_beta   90.00
_cell.angle_gamma   90.00
#
_symmetry.space_group_name_H-M   'P 1'
#
loop_
_entity.id
_entity.type
_entity.pdbx_description
1 polymer ?
#
loop_
_entity_poly.entity_id
_entity_poly.type
_entity_poly.pdbx_seq_one_letter_code
_entity_poly.pdbx_strand_id
1 'polypeptide(L)'
;MRGLMKIVVSIGGSVLAKELQPENFKSYANAIKEIGKDHAVFIVTGGGKAAREYIGVARDLGSDEATCDFIGIDITRINARLLIAAIGDAAYYEPPLNYKEARTASLTGKIIVMGGVTPGQTTDAVSAVLAEYIGADMLINATSIDGVYTSDPKKDKDAKKIWNHDASSAY
;
A
#
# COMPACT_ATOMS: atom_id res chain seq x y z
N MET A 1 5.80 -8.60 -27.71
CA MET A 1 6.34 -8.65 -26.34
C MET A 1 5.90 -7.37 -25.65
N ARG A 2 5.04 -7.43 -24.62
CA ARG A 2 4.77 -6.25 -23.79
C ARG A 2 6.02 -6.01 -22.95
N GLY A 3 6.53 -4.78 -22.93
CA GLY A 3 7.74 -4.41 -22.18
C GLY A 3 7.56 -4.60 -20.68
N LEU A 4 8.69 -4.67 -19.97
CA LEU A 4 8.73 -4.78 -18.52
C LEU A 4 8.20 -3.47 -17.89
N MET A 5 6.96 -3.50 -17.39
CA MET A 5 6.33 -2.33 -16.77
C MET A 5 6.77 -2.14 -15.32
N LYS A 6 6.76 -0.89 -14.86
CA LYS A 6 6.84 -0.53 -13.44
C LYS A 6 5.44 -0.29 -12.89
N ILE A 7 5.08 -1.08 -11.89
CA ILE A 7 3.74 -1.06 -11.29
C ILE A 7 3.88 -0.68 -9.82
N VAL A 8 3.13 0.34 -9.39
CA VAL A 8 2.94 0.66 -7.98
C VAL A 8 1.57 0.17 -7.52
N VAL A 9 1.51 -0.48 -6.37
CA VAL A 9 0.27 -0.96 -5.76
C VAL A 9 0.13 -0.36 -4.36
N SER A 10 -0.89 0.46 -4.13
CA SER A 10 -1.33 0.82 -2.78
C SER A 10 -2.23 -0.31 -2.27
N ILE A 11 -1.86 -0.94 -1.16
CA ILE A 11 -2.69 -1.97 -0.52
C ILE A 11 -3.21 -1.42 0.80
N GLY A 12 -4.51 -1.13 0.86
CA GLY A 12 -5.14 -0.60 2.06
C GLY A 12 -5.01 -1.55 3.25
N GLY A 13 -4.66 -1.03 4.43
CA GLY A 13 -4.48 -1.86 5.62
C GLY A 13 -5.78 -2.51 6.12
N SER A 14 -6.95 -1.98 5.76
CA SER A 14 -8.24 -2.63 6.03
C SER A 14 -8.53 -3.84 5.12
N VAL A 15 -7.70 -4.05 4.11
CA VAL A 15 -7.78 -5.18 3.18
C VAL A 15 -6.68 -6.18 3.52
N LEU A 16 -5.44 -5.70 3.67
CA LEU A 16 -4.28 -6.54 4.00
C LEU A 16 -4.33 -7.09 5.44
N ALA A 17 -4.67 -6.24 6.40
CA ALA A 17 -4.62 -6.51 7.84
C ALA A 17 -5.97 -6.27 8.51
N LYS A 18 -7.08 -6.61 7.83
CA LYS A 18 -8.43 -6.55 8.41
C LYS A 18 -8.52 -7.40 9.68
N GLU A 19 -8.01 -8.62 9.54
CA GLU A 19 -7.71 -9.56 10.60
C GLU A 19 -6.27 -10.01 10.37
N LEU A 20 -5.45 -10.05 11.41
CA LEU A 20 -4.05 -10.48 11.34
C LEU A 20 -3.99 -12.00 11.19
N GLN A 21 -4.34 -12.48 10.00
CA GLN A 21 -4.30 -13.89 9.61
C GLN A 21 -3.27 -14.10 8.50
N PRO A 22 -2.43 -15.15 8.59
CA PRO A 22 -1.42 -15.45 7.56
C PRO A 22 -1.98 -15.56 6.15
N GLU A 23 -3.21 -16.08 6.01
CA GLU A 23 -3.86 -16.38 4.73
C GLU A 23 -4.10 -15.12 3.90
N ASN A 24 -4.39 -13.98 4.55
CA ASN A 24 -4.54 -12.69 3.88
C ASN A 24 -3.22 -12.30 3.20
N PHE A 25 -2.11 -12.34 3.93
CA PHE A 25 -0.79 -12.00 3.40
C PHE A 25 -0.32 -12.99 2.34
N LYS A 26 -0.55 -14.29 2.52
CA LYS A 26 -0.21 -15.33 1.52
C LYS A 26 -0.96 -15.11 0.20
N SER A 27 -2.25 -14.76 0.26
CA SER A 27 -3.06 -14.51 -0.93
C SER A 27 -2.49 -13.33 -1.75
N TYR A 28 -2.24 -12.19 -1.10
CA TYR A 28 -1.60 -11.04 -1.76
C TYR A 28 -0.21 -11.38 -2.27
N ALA A 29 0.63 -12.02 -1.44
CA ALA A 29 1.99 -12.40 -1.81
C ALA A 29 2.02 -13.28 -3.07
N ASN A 30 1.09 -14.22 -3.21
CA ASN A 30 0.99 -15.06 -4.40
C ASN A 30 0.62 -14.23 -5.63
N ALA A 31 -0.39 -13.36 -5.56
CA ALA A 31 -0.76 -12.49 -6.67
C ALA A 31 0.39 -11.54 -7.08
N ILE A 32 1.07 -10.96 -6.09
CA ILE A 32 2.22 -10.06 -6.29
C ILE A 32 3.38 -10.80 -6.96
N LYS A 33 3.70 -12.02 -6.53
CA LYS A 33 4.77 -12.83 -7.12
C LYS A 33 4.50 -13.16 -8.58
N GLU A 34 3.24 -13.46 -8.94
CA GLU A 34 2.88 -13.70 -10.34
C GLU A 34 3.12 -12.44 -11.20
N ILE A 35 2.71 -11.26 -10.73
CA ILE A 35 2.97 -9.99 -11.43
C ILE A 35 4.49 -9.70 -11.51
N GLY A 36 5.21 -9.97 -10.41
CA GLY A 36 6.65 -9.72 -10.29
C GLY A 36 7.55 -10.59 -11.16
N LYS A 37 7.01 -11.62 -11.84
CA LYS A 37 7.78 -12.42 -12.82
C LYS A 37 8.12 -11.62 -14.07
N ASP A 38 7.19 -10.76 -14.51
CA ASP A 38 7.27 -10.05 -15.78
C ASP A 38 7.40 -8.52 -15.62
N HIS A 39 7.21 -8.00 -14.40
CA HIS A 39 7.12 -6.57 -14.11
C HIS A 39 7.89 -6.18 -12.85
N ALA A 40 8.34 -4.93 -12.79
CA ALA A 40 8.90 -4.35 -11.58
C ALA A 40 7.77 -3.86 -10.67
N VAL A 41 7.65 -4.45 -9.47
CA VAL A 41 6.53 -4.20 -8.57
C VAL A 41 6.98 -3.48 -7.31
N PHE A 42 6.26 -2.41 -6.99
CA PHE A 42 6.41 -1.60 -5.78
C PHE A 42 5.08 -1.59 -5.02
N ILE A 43 5.15 -1.72 -3.70
CA ILE A 43 3.97 -1.84 -2.86
C ILE A 43 4.06 -0.85 -1.71
N VAL A 44 2.96 -0.16 -1.44
CA VAL A 44 2.78 0.68 -0.25
C VAL A 44 1.66 0.08 0.60
N THR A 45 1.98 -0.37 1.80
CA THR A 45 0.99 -1.01 2.69
C THR A 45 0.36 -0.01 3.66
N GLY A 46 -0.96 -0.01 3.80
CA GLY A 46 -1.69 0.80 4.79
C GLY A 46 -1.63 0.24 6.22
N GLY A 47 -1.96 1.09 7.20
CA GLY A 47 -1.87 0.75 8.64
C GLY A 47 -3.07 -0.02 9.22
N GLY A 48 -4.25 0.08 8.59
CA GLY A 48 -5.40 -0.75 8.95
C GLY A 48 -5.99 -0.47 10.33
N LYS A 49 -6.58 -1.50 10.96
CA LYS A 49 -7.22 -1.39 12.29
C LYS A 49 -6.18 -1.06 13.37
N ALA A 50 -5.04 -1.73 13.35
CA ALA A 50 -3.96 -1.51 14.31
C ALA A 50 -3.49 -0.04 14.33
N ALA A 51 -3.28 0.59 13.16
CA ALA A 51 -2.86 2.00 13.16
C ALA A 51 -3.90 2.90 13.80
N ARG A 52 -5.20 2.69 13.52
CA ARG A 52 -6.29 3.47 14.14
C ARG A 52 -6.35 3.30 15.66
N GLU A 53 -6.16 2.08 16.16
CA GLU A 53 -6.16 1.78 17.59
C GLU A 53 -4.97 2.44 18.31
N TYR A 54 -3.76 2.28 17.77
CA TYR A 54 -2.55 2.86 18.36
C TYR A 54 -2.56 4.40 18.30
N ILE A 55 -2.99 4.98 17.19
CA ILE A 55 -3.18 6.43 17.06
C ILE A 55 -4.23 6.93 18.05
N GLY A 56 -5.34 6.19 18.23
CA GLY A 56 -6.38 6.52 19.21
C GLY A 56 -5.81 6.60 20.63
N VAL A 57 -5.09 5.57 21.05
CA VAL A 57 -4.42 5.55 22.36
C VAL A 57 -3.42 6.70 22.51
N ALA A 58 -2.59 6.96 21.49
CA ALA A 58 -1.62 8.05 21.54
C ALA A 58 -2.29 9.43 21.70
N ARG A 59 -3.41 9.65 21.00
CA ARG A 59 -4.21 10.87 21.10
C ARG A 59 -4.86 11.01 22.48
N ASP A 60 -5.39 9.92 23.04
CA ASP A 60 -5.98 9.90 24.39
C ASP A 60 -4.92 10.18 25.48
N LEU A 61 -3.65 9.86 25.21
CA LEU A 61 -2.51 10.21 26.06
C LEU A 61 -2.02 11.66 25.89
N GLY A 62 -2.63 12.44 24.99
CA GLY A 62 -2.28 13.84 24.74
C GLY A 62 -1.10 14.05 23.78
N SER A 63 -0.79 13.08 22.93
CA SER A 63 0.26 13.22 21.91
C SER A 63 -0.14 14.24 20.82
N ASP A 64 0.85 14.92 20.25
CA ASP A 64 0.62 15.76 19.07
C ASP A 64 0.34 14.92 17.80
N GLU A 65 -0.19 15.56 16.76
CA GLU A 65 -0.58 14.88 15.51
C GLU A 65 0.64 14.34 14.74
N ALA A 66 1.81 14.98 14.84
CA ALA A 66 3.02 14.47 14.19
C ALA A 66 3.45 13.12 14.80
N THR A 67 3.39 13.00 16.12
CA THR A 67 3.64 11.76 16.86
C THR A 67 2.63 10.69 16.48
N CYS A 68 1.35 11.05 16.38
CA CYS A 68 0.30 10.13 15.92
C CYS A 68 0.59 9.61 14.50
N ASP A 69 0.99 10.48 13.58
CA ASP A 69 1.35 10.09 12.22
C ASP A 69 2.57 9.17 12.18
N PHE A 70 3.60 9.43 12.99
CA PHE A 70 4.75 8.53 13.10
C PHE A 70 4.36 7.13 13.58
N ILE A 71 3.48 7.04 14.58
CA ILE A 71 2.92 5.75 15.02
C ILE A 71 2.19 5.06 13.87
N GLY A 72 1.38 5.80 13.11
CA GLY A 72 0.70 5.28 11.92
C GLY A 72 1.69 4.73 10.88
N ILE A 73 2.75 5.46 10.61
CA ILE A 73 3.84 5.07 9.69
C ILE A 73 4.52 3.79 10.19
N ASP A 74 4.83 3.67 11.47
CA ASP A 74 5.48 2.48 12.01
C ASP A 74 4.60 1.24 11.88
N ILE A 75 3.29 1.36 12.15
CA ILE A 75 2.34 0.27 11.92
C ILE A 75 2.28 -0.12 10.44
N THR A 76 2.29 0.85 9.52
CA THR A 76 2.33 0.54 8.08
C THR A 76 3.58 -0.25 7.71
N ARG A 77 4.74 0.06 8.30
CA ARG A 77 6.00 -0.65 8.06
C ARG A 77 6.01 -2.05 8.68
N ILE A 78 5.32 -2.26 9.80
CA ILE A 78 5.09 -3.60 10.36
C ILE A 78 4.29 -4.45 9.37
N ASN A 79 3.22 -3.92 8.79
CA ASN A 79 2.46 -4.62 7.74
C ASN A 79 3.31 -4.92 6.49
N ALA A 80 4.18 -3.98 6.09
CA ALA A 80 5.14 -4.21 5.00
C ALA A 80 6.07 -5.39 5.30
N ARG A 81 6.61 -5.49 6.54
CA ARG A 81 7.47 -6.63 6.95
C ARG A 81 6.73 -7.96 6.92
N LEU A 82 5.47 -8.01 7.36
CA LEU A 82 4.65 -9.22 7.27
C LEU A 82 4.43 -9.65 5.81
N LEU A 83 4.21 -8.69 4.91
CA LEU A 83 4.05 -8.98 3.48
C LEU A 83 5.39 -9.42 2.84
N ILE A 84 6.51 -8.81 3.20
CA ILE A 84 7.86 -9.26 2.78
C ILE A 84 8.08 -10.71 3.21
N ALA A 85 7.77 -11.05 4.46
CA ALA A 85 7.89 -12.42 4.97
C ALA A 85 7.02 -13.41 4.19
N ALA A 86 5.81 -13.01 3.79
CA ALA A 86 4.92 -13.85 2.98
C ALA A 86 5.39 -14.00 1.51
N ILE A 87 6.04 -12.98 0.93
CA ILE A 87 6.63 -13.03 -0.41
C ILE A 87 7.90 -13.88 -0.41
N GLY A 88 8.70 -13.83 0.65
CA GLY A 88 9.96 -14.56 0.80
C GLY A 88 11.05 -13.98 -0.10
N ASP A 89 11.91 -14.84 -0.65
CA ASP A 89 13.13 -14.44 -1.37
C ASP A 89 12.90 -13.55 -2.59
N ALA A 90 11.67 -13.47 -3.11
CA ALA A 90 11.35 -12.57 -4.23
C ALA A 90 11.25 -11.09 -3.79
N ALA A 91 11.07 -10.81 -2.50
CA ALA A 91 11.03 -9.46 -1.96
C ALA A 91 12.42 -8.95 -1.57
N TYR A 92 12.57 -7.63 -1.61
CA TYR A 92 13.68 -6.96 -0.94
C TYR A 92 13.47 -7.07 0.58
N TYR A 93 14.56 -7.35 1.30
CA TYR A 93 14.51 -7.91 2.66
C TYR A 93 14.03 -6.93 3.74
N GLU A 94 14.06 -5.62 3.51
CA GLU A 94 13.67 -4.59 4.49
C GLU A 94 12.82 -3.49 3.81
N PRO A 95 11.76 -2.97 4.47
CA PRO A 95 10.99 -1.87 3.90
C PRO A 95 11.82 -0.58 3.74
N PRO A 96 11.92 -0.02 2.53
CA PRO A 96 12.51 1.30 2.33
C PRO A 96 11.80 2.38 3.16
N LEU A 97 12.56 3.31 3.73
CA LEU A 97 12.02 4.38 4.58
C LEU A 97 11.59 5.62 3.79
N ASN A 98 12.07 5.75 2.55
CA ASN A 98 11.79 6.87 1.65
C ASN A 98 11.86 6.45 0.17
N TYR A 99 11.44 7.34 -0.73
CA TYR A 99 11.38 7.07 -2.17
C TYR A 99 12.75 6.79 -2.80
N LYS A 100 13.82 7.44 -2.31
CA LYS A 100 15.19 7.21 -2.79
C LYS A 100 15.68 5.80 -2.45
N GLU A 101 15.43 5.34 -1.23
CA GLU A 101 15.72 3.97 -0.82
C GLU A 101 14.90 2.97 -1.63
N ALA A 102 13.61 3.23 -1.88
CA ALA A 102 12.77 2.35 -2.69
C ALA A 102 13.31 2.20 -4.12
N ARG A 103 13.71 3.32 -4.76
CA ARG A 103 14.38 3.29 -6.07
C ARG A 103 15.69 2.53 -6.02
N THR A 104 16.50 2.73 -4.99
CA THR A 104 17.80 2.04 -4.84
C THR A 104 17.61 0.54 -4.66
N ALA A 105 16.68 0.13 -3.79
CA ALA A 105 16.34 -1.27 -3.57
C ALA A 105 15.83 -1.94 -4.84
N SER A 106 15.08 -1.22 -5.70
CA SER A 106 14.57 -1.78 -6.96
C SER A 106 15.67 -2.21 -7.95
N LEU A 107 16.90 -1.69 -7.81
CA LEU A 107 18.04 -2.11 -8.64
C LEU A 107 18.44 -3.58 -8.40
N THR A 108 17.98 -4.19 -7.30
CA THR A 108 18.17 -5.62 -7.03
C THR A 108 17.27 -6.53 -7.87
N GLY A 109 16.28 -5.97 -8.59
CA GLY A 109 15.28 -6.74 -9.33
C GLY A 109 14.25 -7.45 -8.44
N LYS A 110 14.23 -7.15 -7.14
CA LYS A 110 13.26 -7.71 -6.18
C LYS A 110 11.97 -6.88 -6.13
N ILE A 111 10.92 -7.50 -5.60
CA ILE A 111 9.68 -6.80 -5.26
C ILE A 111 9.93 -5.87 -4.08
N ILE A 112 9.55 -4.60 -4.21
CA ILE A 112 9.77 -3.60 -3.17
C ILE A 112 8.47 -3.39 -2.40
N VAL A 113 8.54 -3.50 -1.07
CA VAL A 113 7.39 -3.28 -0.18
C VAL A 113 7.78 -2.25 0.86
N MET A 114 7.01 -1.16 0.96
CA MET A 114 7.25 -0.08 1.92
C MET A 114 5.98 0.32 2.67
N GLY A 115 6.14 1.09 3.73
CA GLY A 115 5.06 1.75 4.45
C GLY A 115 4.97 3.23 4.11
N GLY A 116 4.41 4.02 5.04
CA GLY A 116 4.44 5.47 4.99
C GLY A 116 5.85 6.06 5.09
N VAL A 117 5.99 7.30 4.64
CA VAL A 117 7.28 8.00 4.53
C VAL A 117 7.37 9.16 5.51
N THR A 118 6.38 10.07 5.47
CA THR A 118 6.40 11.32 6.25
C THR A 118 5.01 11.61 6.84
N PRO A 119 4.93 12.28 8.01
CA PRO A 119 3.67 12.76 8.57
C PRO A 119 2.84 13.61 7.61
N GLY A 120 1.52 13.65 7.83
CA GLY A 120 0.55 14.39 7.03
C GLY A 120 0.14 13.71 5.73
N GLN A 121 0.52 12.46 5.49
CA GLN A 121 0.22 11.73 4.25
C GLN A 121 -0.44 10.38 4.50
N THR A 122 -1.46 10.08 3.70
CA THR A 122 -2.02 8.73 3.60
C THR A 122 -1.14 7.86 2.70
N THR A 123 -1.29 6.55 2.78
CA THR A 123 -0.55 5.63 1.91
C THR A 123 -0.91 5.76 0.43
N ASP A 124 -2.09 6.26 0.11
CA ASP A 124 -2.47 6.56 -1.27
C ASP A 124 -1.63 7.72 -1.82
N ALA A 125 -1.45 8.79 -1.05
CA ALA A 125 -0.55 9.89 -1.43
C ALA A 125 0.90 9.40 -1.56
N VAL A 126 1.37 8.59 -0.61
CA VAL A 126 2.72 7.99 -0.66
C VAL A 126 2.89 7.14 -1.93
N SER A 127 1.89 6.36 -2.31
CA SER A 127 1.92 5.53 -3.52
C SER A 127 1.95 6.36 -4.81
N ALA A 128 1.22 7.46 -4.85
CA ALA A 128 1.23 8.38 -5.99
C ALA A 128 2.60 9.05 -6.17
N VAL A 129 3.18 9.56 -5.07
CA VAL A 129 4.52 10.17 -5.11
C VAL A 129 5.58 9.12 -5.47
N LEU A 130 5.46 7.89 -4.98
CA LEU A 130 6.37 6.80 -5.37
C LEU A 130 6.26 6.50 -6.87
N ALA A 131 5.03 6.42 -7.41
CA ALA A 131 4.78 6.16 -8.82
C ALA A 131 5.40 7.24 -9.71
N GLU A 132 5.22 8.51 -9.35
CA GLU A 132 5.88 9.63 -10.04
C GLU A 132 7.42 9.51 -9.94
N TYR A 133 7.94 9.30 -8.72
CA TYR A 133 9.37 9.28 -8.44
C TYR A 133 10.13 8.19 -9.21
N ILE A 134 9.52 7.02 -9.40
CA ILE A 134 10.14 5.90 -10.13
C ILE A 134 9.76 5.86 -11.62
N GLY A 135 8.90 6.77 -12.07
CA GLY A 135 8.32 6.78 -13.42
C GLY A 135 7.59 5.46 -13.69
N ALA A 136 6.57 5.18 -12.87
CA ALA A 136 5.72 4.01 -12.99
C ALA A 136 4.79 4.14 -14.21
N ASP A 137 4.53 3.01 -14.86
CA ASP A 137 3.58 2.94 -15.98
C ASP A 137 2.14 2.82 -15.46
N MET A 138 1.96 2.33 -14.23
CA MET A 138 0.65 2.09 -13.63
C MET A 138 0.67 2.22 -12.11
N LEU A 139 -0.38 2.84 -11.56
CA LEU A 139 -0.70 2.87 -10.13
C LEU A 139 -2.03 2.15 -9.91
N ILE A 140 -2.02 1.11 -9.07
CA ILE A 140 -3.21 0.37 -8.66
C ILE A 140 -3.53 0.71 -7.20
N ASN A 141 -4.77 1.09 -6.91
CA ASN A 141 -5.25 1.26 -5.53
C ASN A 141 -6.15 0.08 -5.12
N ALA A 142 -5.57 -0.90 -4.43
CA ALA A 142 -6.28 -2.04 -3.87
C ALA A 142 -6.91 -1.67 -2.53
N THR A 143 -8.09 -1.03 -2.60
CA THR A 143 -8.89 -0.63 -1.44
C THR A 143 -10.15 -1.49 -1.28
N SER A 144 -10.79 -1.39 -0.11
CA SER A 144 -12.01 -2.13 0.24
C SER A 144 -13.29 -1.57 -0.40
N ILE A 145 -13.15 -0.63 -1.33
CA ILE A 145 -14.22 0.02 -2.06
C ILE A 145 -13.92 -0.23 -3.54
N ASP A 146 -14.91 -0.71 -4.29
CA ASP A 146 -14.79 -1.21 -5.67
C ASP A 146 -14.87 -0.10 -6.73
N GLY A 147 -14.62 1.15 -6.36
CA GLY A 147 -14.61 2.30 -7.27
C GLY A 147 -14.60 3.65 -6.56
N VAL A 148 -14.74 4.73 -7.33
CA VAL A 148 -14.84 6.09 -6.80
C VAL A 148 -16.31 6.46 -6.70
N TYR A 149 -16.72 7.04 -5.58
CA TYR A 149 -18.11 7.41 -5.27
C TYR A 149 -18.22 8.90 -4.93
N THR A 150 -19.41 9.48 -5.06
CA THR A 150 -19.71 10.87 -4.66
C THR A 150 -19.50 11.13 -3.18
N SER A 151 -19.64 10.10 -2.35
CA SER A 151 -19.50 10.10 -0.89
C SER A 151 -19.11 8.69 -0.43
N ASP A 152 -18.71 8.50 0.84
CA ASP A 152 -18.32 7.19 1.38
C ASP A 152 -19.52 6.21 1.35
N PRO A 153 -19.52 5.18 0.49
CA PRO A 153 -20.67 4.28 0.32
C PRO A 153 -20.93 3.40 1.54
N LYS A 154 -20.00 3.35 2.52
CA LYS A 154 -20.22 2.65 3.79
C LYS A 154 -21.00 3.50 4.80
N LYS A 155 -21.04 4.82 4.60
CA LYS A 155 -21.70 5.77 5.51
C LYS A 155 -22.93 6.42 4.90
N ASP A 156 -22.93 6.57 3.58
CA ASP A 156 -23.99 7.22 2.82
C ASP A 156 -24.63 6.23 1.84
N LYS A 157 -25.93 5.98 2.03
CA LYS A 157 -26.70 5.08 1.16
C LYS A 157 -27.00 5.69 -0.20
N ASP A 158 -26.93 7.01 -0.32
CA ASP A 158 -27.15 7.75 -1.55
C ASP A 158 -25.85 7.96 -2.34
N ALA A 159 -24.73 7.39 -1.87
CA ALA A 159 -23.44 7.45 -2.55
C ALA A 159 -23.55 6.87 -3.96
N LYS A 160 -23.35 7.73 -4.96
CA LYS A 160 -23.39 7.34 -6.37
C LYS A 160 -21.97 7.02 -6.83
N LYS A 161 -21.82 5.89 -7.52
CA LYS A 161 -20.54 5.51 -8.13
C LYS A 161 -20.25 6.43 -9.32
N ILE A 162 -19.10 7.09 -9.29
CA ILE A 162 -18.60 7.99 -10.33
C ILE A 162 -17.69 7.23 -11.31
N TRP A 163 -16.95 6.24 -10.82
CA TRP A 163 -16.00 5.48 -11.63
C TRP A 163 -15.90 4.01 -11.19
N ASN A 164 -15.84 3.11 -12.16
CA ASN A 164 -15.68 1.66 -11.98
C ASN A 164 -14.23 1.25 -12.30
N HIS A 165 -13.69 0.30 -11.53
CA HIS A 165 -12.40 -0.33 -11.80
C HIS A 165 -12.46 -1.39 -12.92
N ASP A 166 -13.32 -1.20 -13.92
CA ASP A 166 -13.38 -2.11 -15.06
C ASP A 166 -12.18 -1.82 -15.97
N ALA A 167 -11.25 -2.77 -15.99
CA ALA A 167 -10.05 -2.80 -16.85
C ALA A 167 -10.36 -2.81 -18.37
N SER A 168 -11.61 -2.55 -18.75
CA SER A 168 -12.10 -2.42 -20.13
C SER A 168 -12.33 -0.97 -20.58
N SER A 169 -12.06 0.04 -19.74
CA SER A 169 -12.29 1.45 -20.09
C SER A 169 -11.03 2.32 -20.25
N ALA A 170 -9.85 1.69 -20.31
CA ALA A 170 -8.59 2.35 -20.65
C ALA A 170 -8.04 1.97 -22.05
N TYR A 171 -8.89 1.41 -22.91
CA TYR A 171 -8.69 1.31 -24.37
C TYR A 171 -10.03 1.45 -25.09
#